data_AF-A0A7V5A1G9-F1
#
_entry.id   AF-A0A7V5A1G9-F1
#
_cell.length_a   1.000
_cell.length_b   1.000
_cell.length_c   1.000
_cell.angle_alpha   90.00
_cell.angle_beta   90.00
_cell.angle_gamma   90.00
#
_symmetry.space_group_name_H-M   'P 1'
#
loop_
_entity.id
_entity.type
_entity.pdbx_description
1 polymer ?
#
loop_
_entity_poly.entity_id
_entity_poly.type
_entity_poly.pdbx_seq_one_letter_code
_entity_poly.pdbx_strand_id
1 'polypeptide(L)'
;MKKAFLLMLVVLVASAGFAQQQKARTPADYVKELLALSGADRADKNVIVADRSDGNYVFVPLYKGDKVIGYGTWAQGIKIYNHKEDLIAVINPDGTLQNFLPIDANERHPEMKDLKWRSKFFGMKYDRDFNHKADVSSGSTFSSIMFVAELKTMLFAFNEYVVKAGKLKK
;
A
#
# COMPACT_ATOMS: atom_id res chain seq x y z
N MET A 1 44.04 16.10 -29.66
CA MET A 1 42.56 16.20 -29.85
C MET A 1 41.78 14.90 -29.59
N LYS A 2 42.38 13.70 -29.54
CA LYS A 2 41.62 12.44 -29.33
C LYS A 2 41.26 12.09 -27.87
N LYS A 3 41.98 12.65 -26.87
CA LYS A 3 41.76 12.30 -25.45
C LYS A 3 40.66 13.12 -24.75
N ALA A 4 40.42 14.37 -25.19
CA ALA A 4 39.36 15.22 -24.62
C ALA A 4 37.96 14.79 -25.07
N PHE A 5 37.83 14.24 -26.29
CA PHE A 5 36.56 13.76 -26.83
C PHE A 5 36.07 12.49 -26.11
N LEU A 6 37.00 11.63 -25.67
CA LEU A 6 36.66 10.41 -24.92
C LEU A 6 36.11 10.74 -23.52
N LEU A 7 36.64 11.79 -22.87
CA LEU A 7 36.19 12.23 -21.54
C LEU A 7 34.79 12.85 -21.56
N MET A 8 34.43 13.61 -22.59
CA MET A 8 33.05 14.11 -22.75
C MET A 8 32.03 12.99 -23.00
N LEU A 9 32.41 11.94 -23.75
CA LEU A 9 31.52 10.81 -23.99
C LEU A 9 31.27 10.00 -22.70
N VAL A 10 32.28 9.83 -21.85
CA VAL A 10 32.15 9.12 -20.56
C VAL A 10 31.28 9.91 -19.57
N VAL A 11 31.35 11.25 -19.58
CA VAL A 11 30.49 12.08 -18.72
C VAL A 11 29.03 12.08 -19.20
N LEU A 12 28.79 12.06 -20.51
CA LEU A 12 27.43 11.99 -21.07
C LEU A 12 26.74 10.63 -20.81
N VAL A 13 27.49 9.52 -20.82
CA VAL A 13 26.95 8.19 -20.49
C VAL A 13 26.74 8.03 -18.98
N ALA A 14 27.53 8.70 -18.13
CA ALA A 14 27.34 8.70 -16.68
C ALA A 14 26.12 9.51 -16.22
N SER A 15 25.73 10.56 -16.97
CA SER A 15 24.52 11.35 -16.66
C SER A 15 23.21 10.70 -17.11
N ALA A 16 23.25 9.69 -17.99
CA ALA A 16 22.06 8.98 -18.46
C ALA A 16 21.60 7.84 -17.52
N GLY A 17 22.39 7.53 -16.47
CA GLY A 17 22.14 6.42 -15.55
C GLY A 17 21.24 6.72 -14.34
N PHE A 18 20.81 7.97 -14.14
CA PHE A 18 20.13 8.37 -12.89
C PHE A 18 18.84 9.16 -13.13
N ALA A 19 17.91 8.54 -13.84
CA ALA A 19 16.47 8.78 -13.67
C ALA A 19 15.73 7.57 -14.24
N GLN A 20 15.88 6.42 -13.60
CA GLN A 20 14.90 5.34 -13.82
C GLN A 20 13.60 5.83 -13.19
N GLN A 21 12.83 6.58 -13.97
CA GLN A 21 11.51 7.08 -13.61
C GLN A 21 10.68 5.84 -13.32
N GLN A 22 10.49 5.53 -12.04
CA GLN A 22 9.73 4.37 -11.58
C GLN A 22 8.36 4.46 -12.25
N LYS A 23 8.08 3.53 -13.17
CA LYS A 23 6.82 3.53 -13.93
C LYS A 23 5.68 3.51 -12.92
N ALA A 24 4.78 4.49 -13.00
CA ALA A 24 3.64 4.57 -12.10
C ALA A 24 2.84 3.26 -12.16
N ARG A 25 2.54 2.68 -10.98
CA ARG A 25 1.73 1.46 -10.89
C ARG A 25 0.31 1.73 -11.36
N THR A 26 -0.22 0.77 -12.12
CA THR A 26 -1.61 0.75 -12.57
C THR A 26 -2.50 0.03 -11.55
N PRO A 27 -3.83 0.23 -11.55
CA PRO A 27 -4.75 -0.54 -10.71
C PRO A 27 -4.56 -2.07 -10.80
N ALA A 28 -4.20 -2.59 -11.99
CA ALA A 28 -3.95 -4.02 -12.18
C ALA A 28 -2.74 -4.52 -11.39
N ASP A 29 -1.70 -3.69 -11.24
CA ASP A 29 -0.51 -4.02 -10.45
C ASP A 29 -0.88 -4.20 -8.97
N TYR A 30 -1.72 -3.32 -8.42
CA TYR A 30 -2.21 -3.44 -7.04
C TYR A 30 -3.09 -4.66 -6.84
N VAL A 31 -4.00 -4.94 -7.78
CA VAL A 31 -4.86 -6.13 -7.69
C VAL A 31 -4.01 -7.40 -7.68
N LYS A 32 -2.95 -7.48 -8.48
CA LYS A 32 -2.03 -8.61 -8.46
C LYS A 32 -1.36 -8.79 -7.09
N GLU A 33 -0.85 -7.71 -6.51
CA GLU A 33 -0.23 -7.74 -5.18
C GLU A 33 -1.25 -8.10 -4.09
N LEU A 34 -2.50 -7.63 -4.19
CA LEU A 34 -3.58 -7.96 -3.27
C LEU A 34 -3.97 -9.45 -3.32
N LEU A 35 -4.03 -10.05 -4.51
CA LEU A 35 -4.27 -11.48 -4.67
C LEU A 35 -3.15 -12.29 -4.00
N ALA A 36 -1.89 -11.91 -4.22
CA ALA A 36 -0.74 -12.55 -3.58
C ALA A 36 -0.76 -12.38 -2.04
N LEU A 37 -1.12 -11.20 -1.54
CA LEU A 37 -1.14 -10.89 -0.12
C LEU A 37 -2.27 -11.60 0.65
N SER A 38 -3.42 -11.79 0.02
CA SER A 38 -4.62 -12.41 0.62
C SER A 38 -4.73 -13.91 0.39
N GLY A 39 -4.07 -14.45 -0.65
CA GLY A 39 -4.29 -15.82 -1.10
C GLY A 39 -5.68 -16.04 -1.72
N ALA A 40 -6.30 -14.96 -2.25
CA ALA A 40 -7.53 -15.01 -3.02
C ALA A 40 -7.28 -15.58 -4.43
N ASP A 41 -8.28 -16.26 -4.97
CA ASP A 41 -8.23 -16.81 -6.33
C ASP A 41 -8.64 -15.75 -7.37
N ARG A 42 -9.50 -14.79 -6.97
CA ARG A 42 -10.03 -13.75 -7.85
C ARG A 42 -10.35 -12.45 -7.10
N ALA A 43 -10.30 -11.36 -7.84
CA ALA A 43 -10.75 -10.03 -7.43
C ALA A 43 -11.98 -9.63 -8.25
N ASP A 44 -12.96 -8.98 -7.62
CA ASP A 44 -14.15 -8.48 -8.33
C ASP A 44 -13.77 -7.36 -9.29
N LYS A 45 -14.41 -7.32 -10.45
CA LYS A 45 -14.32 -6.18 -11.38
C LYS A 45 -15.16 -5.00 -10.89
N ASN A 46 -16.20 -5.27 -10.10
CA ASN A 46 -17.08 -4.27 -9.54
C ASN A 46 -16.49 -3.71 -8.25
N VAL A 47 -15.51 -2.83 -8.41
CA VAL A 47 -14.87 -2.11 -7.30
C VAL A 47 -15.87 -1.19 -6.60
N ILE A 48 -15.75 -1.07 -5.28
CA ILE A 48 -16.54 -0.15 -4.48
C ILE A 48 -15.71 1.11 -4.27
N VAL A 49 -16.18 2.24 -4.79
CA VAL A 49 -15.53 3.54 -4.56
C VAL A 49 -16.08 4.14 -3.28
N ALA A 50 -15.22 4.68 -2.43
CA ALA A 50 -15.63 5.45 -1.27
C ALA A 50 -16.28 6.76 -1.73
N ASP A 51 -17.56 6.93 -1.41
CA ASP A 51 -18.28 8.15 -1.75
C ASP A 51 -17.60 9.34 -1.03
N ARG A 52 -17.52 10.50 -1.69
CA ARG A 52 -16.87 11.72 -1.14
C ARG A 52 -15.35 11.63 -0.89
N SER A 53 -14.69 10.56 -1.36
CA SER A 53 -13.23 10.51 -1.37
C SER A 53 -12.62 11.02 -2.69
N ASP A 54 -13.40 11.55 -3.62
CA ASP A 54 -12.99 11.88 -4.99
C ASP A 54 -12.25 10.73 -5.70
N GLY A 55 -12.62 9.48 -5.40
CA GLY A 55 -11.97 8.29 -5.96
C GLY A 55 -10.67 7.88 -5.28
N ASN A 56 -10.22 8.61 -4.25
CA ASN A 56 -8.97 8.31 -3.53
C ASN A 56 -8.97 6.98 -2.76
N TYR A 57 -10.15 6.44 -2.39
CA TYR A 57 -10.25 5.12 -1.78
C TYR A 57 -11.17 4.22 -2.60
N VAL A 58 -10.64 3.06 -2.98
CA VAL A 58 -11.36 2.00 -3.67
C VAL A 58 -11.21 0.70 -2.91
N PHE A 59 -12.27 -0.11 -2.91
CA PHE A 59 -12.31 -1.40 -2.23
C PHE A 59 -12.69 -2.49 -3.22
N VAL A 60 -11.79 -3.45 -3.39
CA VAL A 60 -11.91 -4.56 -4.33
C VAL A 60 -12.28 -5.81 -3.55
N PRO A 61 -13.49 -6.36 -3.69
CA PRO A 61 -13.84 -7.63 -3.06
C PRO A 61 -12.91 -8.76 -3.57
N LEU A 62 -12.33 -9.51 -2.64
CA LEU A 62 -11.41 -10.62 -2.90
C LEU A 62 -12.09 -11.93 -2.53
N TYR A 63 -12.08 -12.91 -3.44
CA TYR A 63 -12.78 -14.18 -3.26
C TYR A 63 -11.83 -15.37 -3.27
N LYS A 64 -12.18 -16.37 -2.47
CA LYS A 64 -11.64 -17.74 -2.54
C LYS A 64 -12.78 -18.69 -2.84
N GLY A 65 -12.77 -19.28 -4.03
CA GLY A 65 -13.99 -19.83 -4.65
C GLY A 65 -15.11 -18.78 -4.73
N ASP A 66 -16.25 -19.08 -4.12
CA ASP A 66 -17.44 -18.21 -4.10
C ASP A 66 -17.56 -17.36 -2.84
N LYS A 67 -16.64 -17.50 -1.88
CA LYS A 67 -16.68 -16.76 -0.62
C LYS A 67 -15.82 -15.51 -0.69
N VAL A 68 -16.37 -14.37 -0.30
CA VAL A 68 -15.59 -13.16 -0.02
C VAL A 68 -14.71 -13.39 1.21
N ILE A 69 -13.39 -13.24 1.06
CA ILE A 69 -12.42 -13.41 2.15
C ILE A 69 -11.86 -12.08 2.67
N GLY A 70 -12.10 -10.99 1.95
CA GLY A 70 -11.67 -9.66 2.34
C GLY A 70 -11.88 -8.64 1.22
N TYR A 71 -11.46 -7.41 1.49
CA TYR A 71 -11.53 -6.28 0.57
C TYR A 71 -10.16 -5.66 0.45
N GLY A 72 -9.60 -5.68 -0.75
CA GLY A 72 -8.32 -5.07 -1.06
C GLY A 72 -8.46 -3.57 -1.31
N THR A 73 -7.49 -2.79 -0.89
CA THR A 73 -7.38 -1.35 -1.17
C THR A 73 -5.92 -0.94 -1.31
N TRP A 74 -5.68 0.26 -1.82
CA TRP A 74 -4.33 0.82 -1.94
C TRP A 74 -4.35 2.34 -1.78
N ALA A 75 -3.21 2.88 -1.35
CA ALA A 75 -2.91 4.30 -1.38
C ALA A 75 -1.62 4.50 -2.18
N GLN A 76 -1.66 5.46 -3.10
CA GLN A 76 -0.55 5.76 -4.01
C GLN A 76 0.20 7.00 -3.53
N GLY A 77 1.53 6.93 -3.57
CA GLY A 77 2.38 8.09 -3.40
C GLY A 77 2.32 8.73 -2.02
N ILE A 78 2.17 7.93 -0.96
CA ILE A 78 2.21 8.38 0.43
C ILE A 78 3.53 9.11 0.65
N LYS A 79 3.46 10.40 0.98
CA LYS A 79 4.67 11.21 1.18
C LYS A 79 5.34 10.84 2.49
N ILE A 80 6.52 10.24 2.41
CA ILE A 80 7.37 9.90 3.55
C ILE A 80 8.60 10.78 3.48
N TYR A 81 8.59 11.87 4.25
CA TYR A 81 9.67 12.86 4.31
C TYR A 81 10.12 13.34 2.90
N ASN A 82 11.19 12.75 2.36
CA ASN A 82 11.81 13.08 1.08
C ASN A 82 11.46 12.12 -0.07
N HIS A 83 10.56 11.17 0.11
CA HIS A 83 10.15 10.22 -0.91
C HIS A 83 8.68 9.86 -0.84
N LYS A 84 8.24 8.98 -1.73
CA LYS A 84 6.88 8.49 -1.82
C LYS A 84 6.89 6.97 -1.83
N GLU A 85 5.91 6.38 -1.16
CA GLU A 85 5.69 4.94 -1.16
C GLU A 85 4.22 4.60 -1.35
N ASP A 86 3.97 3.49 -2.03
CA ASP A 86 2.64 2.91 -2.15
C ASP A 86 2.38 1.88 -1.04
N LEU A 87 1.12 1.80 -0.61
CA LEU A 87 0.65 0.88 0.43
C LEU A 87 -0.56 0.12 -0.08
N ILE A 88 -0.60 -1.20 0.12
CA ILE A 88 -1.82 -2.01 -0.02
C ILE A 88 -2.30 -2.53 1.32
N ALA A 89 -3.60 -2.71 1.45
CA ALA A 89 -4.22 -3.36 2.61
C ALA A 89 -5.32 -4.33 2.18
N VAL A 90 -5.50 -5.37 2.97
CA VAL A 90 -6.65 -6.27 2.92
C VAL A 90 -7.42 -6.09 4.21
N ILE A 91 -8.72 -5.85 4.08
CA ILE A 91 -9.63 -5.52 5.18
C ILE A 91 -10.67 -6.64 5.29
N ASN A 92 -10.92 -7.13 6.49
CA ASN A 92 -11.96 -8.11 6.76
C ASN A 92 -13.36 -7.49 6.53
N PRO A 93 -14.40 -8.29 6.25
CA PRO A 93 -15.76 -7.79 6.12
C PRO A 93 -16.29 -7.02 7.35
N ASP A 94 -15.73 -7.27 8.53
CA ASP A 94 -16.07 -6.57 9.78
C ASP A 94 -15.36 -5.21 9.97
N GLY A 95 -14.56 -4.79 8.98
CA GLY A 95 -13.82 -3.53 8.99
C GLY A 95 -12.50 -3.56 9.75
N THR A 96 -12.02 -4.73 10.17
CA THR A 96 -10.70 -4.88 10.79
C THR A 96 -9.60 -5.15 9.75
N LEU A 97 -8.37 -4.74 10.04
CA LEU A 97 -7.23 -5.00 9.15
C LEU A 97 -6.91 -6.50 9.11
N GLN A 98 -6.95 -7.11 7.93
CA GLN A 98 -6.52 -8.50 7.75
C GLN A 98 -5.01 -8.58 7.51
N ASN A 99 -4.51 -7.76 6.58
CA ASN A 99 -3.11 -7.76 6.18
C ASN A 99 -2.78 -6.43 5.47
N PHE A 100 -1.50 -6.09 5.33
CA PHE A 100 -1.08 -4.93 4.53
C PHE A 100 0.35 -5.11 4.03
N LEU A 101 0.78 -4.33 3.04
CA LEU A 101 2.15 -4.36 2.56
C LEU A 101 2.54 -2.99 1.97
N PRO A 102 3.61 -2.36 2.49
CA PRO A 102 4.28 -1.28 1.78
C PRO A 102 4.99 -1.88 0.54
N ILE A 103 4.63 -1.43 -0.65
CA ILE A 103 5.12 -2.04 -1.90
C ILE A 103 6.53 -1.56 -2.23
N ASP A 104 6.81 -0.27 -1.98
CA ASP A 104 8.09 0.38 -2.30
C ASP A 104 9.17 0.24 -1.21
N ALA A 105 8.81 -0.27 -0.03
CA ALA A 105 9.73 -0.40 1.10
C ALA A 105 10.95 -1.31 0.85
N ASN A 106 11.00 -2.03 -0.27
CA ASN A 106 12.10 -2.92 -0.64
C ASN A 106 13.48 -2.23 -0.69
N GLU A 107 13.53 -0.92 -1.00
CA GLU A 107 14.82 -0.23 -1.18
C GLU A 107 15.26 0.57 0.06
N ARG A 108 14.33 0.92 0.96
CA ARG A 108 14.61 1.87 2.05
C ARG A 108 14.29 1.35 3.43
N HIS A 109 13.26 0.51 3.55
CA HIS A 109 12.68 0.09 4.83
C HIS A 109 12.25 -1.39 4.82
N PRO A 110 13.18 -2.33 4.50
CA PRO A 110 12.87 -3.75 4.35
C PRO A 110 12.20 -4.37 5.59
N GLU A 111 12.51 -3.87 6.78
CA GLU A 111 11.94 -4.27 8.07
C GLU A 111 10.42 -4.09 8.14
N MET A 112 9.85 -3.20 7.33
CA MET A 112 8.41 -2.95 7.32
C MET A 112 7.63 -3.96 6.47
N LYS A 113 8.34 -4.79 5.68
CA LYS A 113 7.73 -5.95 5.00
C LYS A 113 7.71 -7.18 5.88
N ASP A 114 8.51 -7.20 6.95
CA ASP A 114 8.57 -8.31 7.90
C ASP A 114 7.18 -8.59 8.49
N LEU A 115 6.73 -9.84 8.37
CA LEU A 115 5.48 -10.30 8.94
C LEU A 115 5.41 -10.07 10.45
N LYS A 116 6.54 -10.15 11.17
CA LYS A 116 6.62 -9.87 12.61
C LYS A 116 6.25 -8.43 12.94
N TRP A 117 6.62 -7.47 12.10
CA TRP A 117 6.22 -6.08 12.31
C TRP A 117 4.76 -5.87 11.90
N ARG A 118 4.37 -6.34 10.72
CA ARG A 118 3.01 -6.15 10.18
C ARG A 118 1.92 -6.81 11.02
N SER A 119 2.19 -8.00 11.57
CA SER A 119 1.23 -8.75 12.38
C SER A 119 0.79 -8.04 13.67
N LYS A 120 1.55 -7.05 14.16
CA LYS A 120 1.15 -6.21 15.30
C LYS A 120 -0.14 -5.43 15.05
N PHE A 121 -0.47 -5.20 13.79
CA PHE A 121 -1.61 -4.40 13.35
C PHE A 121 -2.79 -5.25 12.88
N PHE A 122 -2.63 -6.57 12.78
CA PHE A 122 -3.72 -7.43 12.34
C PHE A 122 -4.86 -7.41 13.36
N GLY A 123 -6.09 -7.31 12.86
CA GLY A 123 -7.30 -7.11 13.67
C GLY A 123 -7.50 -5.66 14.13
N MET A 124 -6.62 -4.70 13.79
CA MET A 124 -6.81 -3.31 14.20
C MET A 124 -8.06 -2.71 13.54
N LYS A 125 -8.72 -1.81 14.29
CA LYS A 125 -9.77 -0.93 13.81
C LYS A 125 -9.21 0.46 13.53
N TYR A 126 -9.98 1.28 12.83
CA TYR A 126 -9.57 2.64 12.43
C TYR A 126 -9.33 3.58 13.62
N ASP A 127 -9.90 3.29 14.79
CA ASP A 127 -9.81 4.08 16.02
C ASP A 127 -8.64 3.66 16.93
N ARG A 128 -7.89 2.61 16.55
CA ARG A 128 -6.75 2.12 17.34
C ARG A 128 -5.66 3.19 17.49
N ASP A 129 -5.22 3.41 18.71
CA ASP A 129 -4.15 4.36 19.02
C ASP A 129 -2.78 3.90 18.50
N PHE A 130 -1.94 4.86 18.14
CA PHE A 130 -0.55 4.59 17.76
C PHE A 130 0.33 4.51 19.02
N ASN A 131 0.90 3.35 19.28
CA ASN A 131 1.83 3.13 20.37
C ASN A 131 3.27 3.31 19.86
N HIS A 132 3.82 4.50 20.08
CA HIS A 132 5.18 4.85 19.65
C HIS A 132 6.26 3.85 20.08
N LYS A 133 6.12 3.21 21.26
CA LYS A 133 7.12 2.26 21.78
C LYS A 133 7.06 0.89 21.11
N ALA A 134 5.89 0.50 20.59
CA ALA A 134 5.65 -0.84 20.06
C ALA A 134 5.56 -0.87 18.53
N ASP A 135 5.05 0.19 17.92
CA ASP A 135 4.66 0.24 16.51
C ASP A 135 5.77 0.76 15.61
N VAL A 136 6.65 1.59 16.16
CA VAL A 136 7.80 2.10 15.43
C VAL A 136 8.76 0.96 15.10
N SER A 137 9.15 0.89 13.84
CA SER A 137 10.34 0.13 13.45
C SER A 137 11.59 1.00 13.54
N SER A 138 12.64 0.50 14.18
CA SER A 138 13.91 1.21 14.31
C SER A 138 14.53 1.42 12.93
N GLY A 139 14.82 2.67 12.56
CA GLY A 139 15.28 3.03 11.21
C GLY A 139 14.17 3.53 10.27
N SER A 140 12.90 3.33 10.64
CA SER A 140 11.72 3.72 9.83
C SER A 140 10.66 4.44 10.67
N THR A 141 11.06 5.33 11.57
CA THR A 141 10.09 6.02 12.46
C THR A 141 9.02 6.78 11.68
N PHE A 142 9.41 7.63 10.74
CA PHE A 142 8.45 8.41 9.94
C PHE A 142 7.56 7.50 9.08
N SER A 143 8.14 6.49 8.44
CA SER A 143 7.39 5.53 7.62
C SER A 143 6.38 4.76 8.48
N SER A 144 6.73 4.38 9.71
CA SER A 144 5.82 3.71 10.66
C SER A 144 4.60 4.58 10.97
N ILE A 145 4.85 5.86 11.27
CA ILE A 145 3.79 6.82 11.60
C ILE A 145 2.88 7.03 10.39
N MET A 146 3.46 7.29 9.21
CA MET A 146 2.71 7.58 8.00
C MET A 146 1.90 6.37 7.52
N PHE A 147 2.47 5.16 7.54
CA PHE A 147 1.73 3.96 7.15
C PHE A 147 0.61 3.64 8.11
N VAL A 148 0.81 3.75 9.43
CA VAL A 148 -0.28 3.48 10.37
C VAL A 148 -1.38 4.55 10.27
N ALA A 149 -1.03 5.82 10.05
CA ALA A 149 -2.01 6.86 9.78
C ALA A 149 -2.83 6.55 8.52
N GLU A 150 -2.18 6.15 7.43
CA GLU A 150 -2.86 5.79 6.18
C GLU A 150 -3.75 4.54 6.36
N LEU A 151 -3.27 3.50 7.05
CA LEU A 151 -4.08 2.32 7.37
C LEU A 151 -5.34 2.70 8.16
N LYS A 152 -5.22 3.59 9.15
CA LYS A 152 -6.40 4.09 9.90
C LYS A 152 -7.39 4.79 8.97
N THR A 153 -6.92 5.60 8.03
CA THR A 153 -7.79 6.28 7.05
C THR A 153 -8.47 5.29 6.11
N MET A 154 -7.74 4.29 5.59
CA MET A 154 -8.31 3.22 4.77
C MET A 154 -9.42 2.44 5.50
N LEU A 155 -9.16 2.07 6.76
CA LEU A 155 -10.12 1.35 7.60
C LEU A 155 -11.35 2.21 7.91
N PHE A 156 -11.15 3.50 8.18
CA PHE A 156 -12.24 4.46 8.39
C PHE A 156 -13.11 4.58 7.14
N ALA A 157 -12.49 4.81 5.97
CA ALA A 157 -13.20 4.90 4.70
C ALA A 157 -13.97 3.62 4.39
N PHE A 158 -13.39 2.45 4.65
CA PHE A 158 -14.09 1.17 4.48
C PHE A 158 -15.33 1.09 5.39
N ASN A 159 -15.16 1.43 6.67
CA ASN A 159 -16.25 1.38 7.65
C ASN A 159 -17.40 2.33 7.27
N GLU A 160 -17.11 3.57 6.90
CA GLU A 160 -18.13 4.56 6.55
C GLU A 160 -18.83 4.24 5.22
N TYR A 161 -18.04 3.94 4.19
CA TYR A 161 -18.56 3.92 2.82
C TYR A 161 -18.87 2.53 2.28
N VAL A 162 -18.45 1.47 2.99
CA VAL A 162 -18.78 0.07 2.63
C VAL A 162 -19.65 -0.58 3.69
N VAL A 163 -19.21 -0.61 4.95
CA VAL A 163 -19.93 -1.33 6.03
C VAL A 163 -21.23 -0.62 6.37
N LYS A 164 -21.16 0.65 6.83
CA LYS A 164 -22.35 1.42 7.20
C LYS A 164 -23.27 1.71 6.02
N ALA A 165 -22.71 1.81 4.81
CA ALA A 165 -23.47 2.00 3.58
C ALA A 165 -24.12 0.70 3.05
N GLY A 166 -23.91 -0.46 3.70
CA GLY A 166 -24.52 -1.73 3.30
C GLY A 166 -24.02 -2.27 1.96
N LYS A 167 -22.80 -1.90 1.53
CA LYS A 167 -22.23 -2.29 0.23
C LYS A 167 -21.41 -3.59 0.26
N LEU A 168 -21.36 -4.27 1.41
CA LEU A 168 -20.67 -5.57 1.55
C LEU A 168 -21.25 -6.59 0.56
N LYS A 169 -20.36 -7.28 -0.16
CA LYS A 169 -20.67 -8.44 -0.98
C LYS A 169 -20.84 -9.67 -0.07
N LYS A 170 -21.79 -10.54 -0.46
CA LYS A 170 -22.07 -11.81 0.21
C LYS A 170 -21.20 -12.91 -0.36
#